data_AF-A0A7W8Z3L3-F1
#
_entry.id   AF-A0A7W8Z3L3-F1
#
_cell.length_a   1.000
_cell.length_b   1.000
_cell.length_c   1.000
_cell.angle_alpha   90.00
_cell.angle_beta   90.00
_cell.angle_gamma   90.00
#
_symmetry.space_group_name_H-M   'P 1'
#
loop_
_entity.id
_entity.type
_entity.pdbx_description
1 polymer ?
#
loop_
_entity_poly.entity_id
_entity_poly.type
_entity_poly.pdbx_seq_one_letter_code
_entity_poly.pdbx_strand_id
1 'polypeptide(L)'
;MNSASTNISGPWRDQLTGAFEILLGRPLASFDADAVYATFFGGNLINELGFARDSAWVNPAALRGAEPVVWDCPIFDLEEPLPEFDASRSVFEFDKAGLPPEFEADLAAACFADRLVLGGDLAPLLARHDLAASDLRDTWTVCYPRLVSDGTLFDAMRVATALGTGPESLIPFEAEAAEEWQEALADLTPPELVAHLSFFCTDGDEGLMYLRTERSGGDLLADEGCTLIANWEEGQGQVEFAVVRLGERLTTG
;
A
#
# COMPACT_ATOMS: atom_id res chain seq x y z
N MET A 1 0.55 4.10 21.05
CA MET A 1 -0.08 2.79 21.26
C MET A 1 0.53 1.86 20.23
N ASN A 2 1.06 0.70 20.62
CA ASN A 2 1.59 -0.26 19.67
C ASN A 2 0.43 -0.71 18.77
N SER A 3 0.44 -0.38 17.47
CA SER A 3 -0.29 -1.16 16.47
C SER A 3 0.40 -2.52 16.40
N ALA A 4 0.08 -3.37 17.37
CA ALA A 4 0.41 -4.76 17.31
C ALA A 4 -0.36 -5.32 16.11
N SER A 5 0.36 -5.80 15.10
CA SER A 5 -0.13 -6.84 14.20
C SER A 5 -0.76 -7.91 15.08
N THR A 6 -2.07 -7.82 15.24
CA THR A 6 -2.82 -8.75 16.08
C THR A 6 -2.94 -9.98 15.22
N ASN A 7 -2.16 -11.02 15.55
CA ASN A 7 -2.08 -12.23 14.75
C ASN A 7 -3.48 -12.80 14.49
N ILE A 8 -3.97 -12.63 13.25
CA ILE A 8 -5.21 -13.24 12.77
C ILE A 8 -5.01 -14.75 12.82
N SER A 9 -5.90 -15.44 13.53
CA SER A 9 -5.85 -16.89 13.69
C SER A 9 -7.26 -17.50 13.71
N GLY A 10 -7.35 -18.79 13.41
CA GLY A 10 -8.62 -19.52 13.43
C GLY A 10 -9.45 -19.37 12.15
N PRO A 11 -10.77 -19.61 12.22
CA PRO A 11 -11.63 -19.77 11.03
C PRO A 11 -11.60 -18.58 10.07
N TRP A 12 -11.49 -17.35 10.59
CA TRP A 12 -11.40 -16.15 9.76
C TRP A 12 -10.15 -16.13 8.89
N ARG A 13 -9.00 -16.54 9.45
CA ARG A 13 -7.74 -16.66 8.68
C ARG A 13 -7.90 -17.65 7.53
N ASP A 14 -8.54 -18.78 7.80
CA ASP A 14 -8.72 -19.85 6.83
C ASP A 14 -9.67 -19.40 5.70
N GLN A 15 -10.74 -18.67 6.04
CA GLN A 15 -11.66 -18.06 5.07
C GLN A 15 -10.94 -17.04 4.17
N LEU A 16 -10.18 -16.11 4.76
CA LEU A 16 -9.41 -15.13 3.99
C LEU A 16 -8.33 -15.80 3.13
N THR A 17 -7.69 -16.85 3.64
CA THR A 17 -6.72 -17.64 2.88
C THR A 17 -7.39 -18.21 1.63
N GLY A 18 -8.54 -18.89 1.77
CA GLY A 18 -9.27 -19.43 0.62
C GLY A 18 -9.69 -18.34 -0.38
N ALA A 19 -10.16 -17.20 0.10
CA ALA A 19 -10.52 -16.07 -0.75
C ALA A 19 -9.32 -15.51 -1.55
N PHE A 20 -8.16 -15.32 -0.90
CA PHE A 20 -6.97 -14.85 -1.59
C PHE A 20 -6.42 -15.88 -2.58
N GLU A 21 -6.55 -17.18 -2.30
CA GLU A 21 -6.18 -18.23 -3.25
C GLU A 21 -7.05 -18.23 -4.51
N ILE A 22 -8.34 -17.90 -4.38
CA ILE A 22 -9.25 -17.70 -5.52
C ILE A 22 -8.78 -16.51 -6.36
N LEU A 23 -8.54 -15.34 -5.74
CA LEU A 23 -8.07 -14.14 -6.45
C LEU A 23 -6.72 -14.37 -7.13
N LEU A 24 -5.77 -15.02 -6.46
CA LEU A 24 -4.44 -15.27 -7.01
C LEU A 24 -4.43 -16.44 -8.02
N GLY A 25 -5.50 -17.23 -8.08
CA GLY A 25 -5.63 -18.41 -8.95
C GLY A 25 -4.68 -19.56 -8.58
N ARG A 26 -4.08 -19.53 -7.38
CA ARG A 26 -3.14 -20.55 -6.88
C ARG A 26 -2.98 -20.48 -5.35
N PRO A 27 -2.55 -21.57 -4.70
CA PRO A 27 -2.39 -21.60 -3.25
C PRO A 27 -1.40 -20.55 -2.71
N LEU A 28 -1.68 -19.95 -1.55
CA LEU A 28 -0.78 -18.97 -0.92
C LEU A 28 0.57 -19.62 -0.56
N ALA A 29 0.54 -20.90 -0.16
CA ALA A 29 1.74 -21.68 0.15
C ALA A 29 2.68 -21.92 -1.05
N SER A 30 2.25 -21.58 -2.27
CA SER A 30 3.08 -21.68 -3.47
C SER A 30 3.93 -20.44 -3.73
N PHE A 31 3.73 -19.36 -2.95
CA PHE A 31 4.56 -18.17 -2.94
C PHE A 31 5.73 -18.34 -1.96
N ASP A 32 6.76 -17.51 -2.11
CA ASP A 32 7.97 -17.58 -1.30
C ASP A 32 7.70 -17.04 0.11
N ALA A 33 7.66 -17.93 1.10
CA ALA A 33 7.36 -17.58 2.49
C ALA A 33 8.44 -16.72 3.15
N ASP A 34 9.66 -16.72 2.61
CA ASP A 34 10.78 -15.91 3.13
C ASP A 34 10.87 -14.54 2.42
N ALA A 35 10.06 -14.30 1.38
CA ALA A 35 9.99 -13.02 0.70
C ALA A 35 9.14 -12.01 1.47
N VAL A 36 9.45 -10.71 1.29
CA VAL A 36 8.65 -9.62 1.83
C VAL A 36 7.67 -9.13 0.76
N TYR A 37 6.42 -9.00 1.15
CA TYR A 37 5.33 -8.48 0.34
C TYR A 37 4.82 -7.16 0.92
N ALA A 38 4.34 -6.27 0.07
CA ALA A 38 3.81 -4.98 0.47
C ALA A 38 2.64 -4.58 -0.41
N THR A 39 1.77 -3.73 0.12
CA THR A 39 0.72 -3.07 -0.65
C THR A 39 1.04 -1.60 -0.79
N PHE A 40 1.08 -1.13 -2.03
CA PHE A 40 1.21 0.28 -2.36
C PHE A 40 -0.16 0.84 -2.77
N PHE A 41 -0.43 2.05 -2.32
CA PHE A 41 -1.58 2.84 -2.74
C PHE A 41 -1.18 3.77 -3.87
N GLY A 42 -2.03 3.91 -4.88
CA GLY A 42 -1.82 4.78 -6.03
C GLY A 42 -3.10 5.45 -6.50
N GLY A 43 -3.11 5.84 -7.78
CA GLY A 43 -4.19 6.59 -8.40
C GLY A 43 -4.04 8.11 -8.26
N ASN A 44 -4.94 8.84 -8.90
CA ASN A 44 -4.87 10.30 -8.99
C ASN A 44 -5.34 10.99 -7.70
N LEU A 45 -6.20 10.37 -6.91
CA LEU A 45 -6.83 11.00 -5.73
C LEU A 45 -5.79 11.53 -4.73
N ILE A 46 -4.74 10.75 -4.47
CA ILE A 46 -3.67 11.12 -3.53
C ILE A 46 -2.91 12.37 -3.96
N ASN A 47 -2.78 12.57 -5.28
CA ASN A 47 -2.12 13.71 -5.86
C ASN A 47 -3.04 14.93 -5.92
N GLU A 48 -4.31 14.73 -6.32
CA GLU A 48 -5.33 15.78 -6.41
C GLU A 48 -5.59 16.44 -5.06
N LEU A 49 -5.64 15.64 -3.99
CA LEU A 49 -5.82 16.13 -2.63
C LEU A 49 -4.51 16.57 -1.96
N GLY A 50 -3.38 16.46 -2.67
CA GLY A 50 -2.07 16.90 -2.19
C GLY A 50 -1.47 16.04 -1.06
N PHE A 51 -2.08 14.89 -0.74
CA PHE A 51 -1.66 14.06 0.38
C PHE A 51 -0.26 13.48 0.18
N ALA A 52 0.16 13.21 -1.06
CA ALA A 52 1.53 12.77 -1.38
C ALA A 52 2.64 13.78 -0.98
N ARG A 53 2.26 15.02 -0.63
CA ARG A 53 3.17 16.09 -0.14
C ARG A 53 2.80 16.58 1.26
N ASP A 54 1.90 15.90 1.96
CA ASP A 54 1.49 16.30 3.31
C ASP A 54 2.65 16.18 4.30
N SER A 55 2.89 17.22 5.11
CA SER A 55 3.98 17.24 6.09
C SER A 55 3.97 16.08 7.10
N ALA A 56 2.84 15.40 7.30
CA ALA A 56 2.73 14.21 8.13
C ALA A 56 3.67 13.09 7.66
N TRP A 57 3.95 12.98 6.37
CA TRP A 57 4.87 11.99 5.80
C TRP A 57 6.32 12.15 6.27
N VAL A 58 6.74 13.38 6.53
CA VAL A 58 8.10 13.71 6.97
C VAL A 58 8.17 13.99 8.47
N ASN A 59 7.12 13.65 9.23
CA ASN A 59 7.18 13.64 10.68
C ASN A 59 8.28 12.67 11.14
N PRO A 60 9.20 13.08 12.04
CA PRO A 60 10.28 12.23 12.52
C PRO A 60 9.84 10.89 13.13
N ALA A 61 8.67 10.82 13.78
CA ALA A 61 8.15 9.58 14.34
C ALA A 61 7.64 8.65 13.24
N ALA A 62 6.93 9.19 12.24
CA ALA A 62 6.45 8.43 11.09
C ALA A 62 7.60 7.86 10.23
N LEU A 63 8.62 8.70 9.93
CA LEU A 63 9.80 8.26 9.18
C LEU A 63 10.61 7.18 9.92
N ARG A 64 10.51 7.09 11.24
CA ARG A 64 11.13 6.02 12.06
C ARG A 64 10.24 4.80 12.25
N GLY A 65 9.05 4.79 11.66
CA GLY A 65 8.07 3.71 11.79
C GLY A 65 7.45 3.62 13.19
N ALA A 66 7.55 4.69 13.99
CA ALA A 66 6.99 4.72 15.35
C ALA A 66 5.48 5.00 15.37
N GLU A 67 4.96 5.63 14.32
CA GLU A 67 3.53 5.89 14.10
C GLU A 67 3.21 5.82 12.60
N PRO A 68 2.00 5.39 12.22
CA PRO A 68 1.56 5.48 10.83
C PRO A 68 1.23 6.92 10.46
N VAL A 69 1.26 7.20 9.15
CA VAL A 69 0.61 8.39 8.59
C VAL A 69 -0.84 8.02 8.29
N VAL A 70 -1.80 8.73 8.86
CA VAL A 70 -3.23 8.50 8.64
C VAL A 70 -3.75 9.54 7.66
N TRP A 71 -4.40 9.10 6.59
CA TRP A 71 -5.07 10.02 5.68
C TRP A 71 -6.51 10.21 6.12
N ASP A 72 -6.87 11.44 6.50
CA ASP A 72 -8.26 11.83 6.81
C ASP A 72 -9.09 12.02 5.54
N CYS A 73 -9.06 11.01 4.66
CA CYS A 73 -9.83 10.95 3.43
C CYS A 73 -10.46 9.55 3.32
N PRO A 74 -11.80 9.46 3.35
CA PRO A 74 -12.48 8.19 3.17
C PRO A 74 -12.36 7.75 1.71
N ILE A 75 -11.63 6.65 1.46
CA ILE A 75 -11.38 6.15 0.10
C ILE A 75 -12.54 5.31 -0.47
N PHE A 76 -13.51 4.95 0.36
CA PHE A 76 -14.66 4.10 0.00
C PHE A 76 -16.00 4.75 0.35
N ASP A 77 -16.08 6.08 0.37
CA ASP A 77 -17.28 6.86 0.75
C ASP A 77 -17.86 6.49 2.14
N LEU A 78 -17.02 5.96 3.03
CA LEU A 78 -17.33 5.61 4.40
C LEU A 78 -16.36 6.32 5.35
N GLU A 79 -16.89 6.84 6.46
CA GLU A 79 -16.07 7.56 7.46
C GLU A 79 -14.85 6.76 7.95
N GLU A 80 -14.96 5.42 7.99
CA GLU A 80 -13.91 4.51 8.44
C GLU A 80 -13.97 3.19 7.64
N PRO A 81 -12.86 2.43 7.54
CA PRO A 81 -11.55 2.73 8.11
C PRO A 81 -10.75 3.73 7.27
N LEU A 82 -10.08 4.68 7.93
CA LEU A 82 -9.10 5.55 7.27
C LEU A 82 -7.83 4.77 6.91
N PRO A 83 -7.22 5.04 5.73
CA PRO A 83 -6.01 4.33 5.32
C PRO A 83 -4.79 4.77 6.14
N GLU A 84 -4.06 3.78 6.63
CA GLU A 84 -2.80 3.95 7.38
C GLU A 84 -1.59 3.59 6.52
N PHE A 85 -0.60 4.48 6.52
CA PHE A 85 0.61 4.35 5.72
C PHE A 85 1.86 4.22 6.59
N ASP A 86 2.77 3.36 6.15
CA ASP A 86 4.10 3.22 6.74
C ASP A 86 5.07 4.16 6.02
N ALA A 87 5.23 5.38 6.55
CA ALA A 87 6.16 6.35 5.97
C ALA A 87 7.60 5.83 5.96
N SER A 88 8.02 5.09 6.97
CA SER A 88 9.40 4.56 7.04
C SER A 88 9.73 3.62 5.88
N ARG A 89 8.73 2.88 5.39
CA ARG A 89 8.87 1.94 4.28
C ARG A 89 8.24 2.42 2.97
N SER A 90 7.77 3.66 2.93
CA SER A 90 7.31 4.32 1.71
C SER A 90 8.50 4.93 0.98
N VAL A 91 8.35 5.14 -0.33
CA VAL A 91 9.40 5.71 -1.18
C VAL A 91 9.10 7.17 -1.47
N PHE A 92 10.11 8.00 -1.23
CA PHE A 92 10.12 9.42 -1.51
C PHE A 92 10.97 9.68 -2.75
N GLU A 93 10.49 10.57 -3.61
CA GLU A 93 11.27 11.16 -4.69
C GLU A 93 11.57 12.61 -4.34
N PHE A 94 12.81 13.06 -4.56
CA PHE A 94 13.23 14.45 -4.34
C PHE A 94 13.50 15.20 -5.65
N ASP A 95 13.16 16.50 -5.70
CA ASP A 95 13.56 17.46 -6.75
C ASP A 95 14.90 18.15 -6.40
N LYS A 96 15.64 18.60 -7.42
CA LYS A 96 17.05 19.07 -7.38
C LYS A 96 17.06 20.53 -6.98
N ALA A 97 16.00 21.25 -7.33
CA ALA A 97 15.85 22.63 -6.96
C ALA A 97 15.54 22.76 -5.46
N GLY A 98 16.21 23.70 -4.80
CA GLY A 98 15.86 24.14 -3.45
C GLY A 98 16.48 23.38 -2.28
N LEU A 99 17.24 22.29 -2.54
CA LEU A 99 17.90 21.54 -1.47
C LEU A 99 19.20 22.22 -1.00
N PRO A 100 19.50 22.22 0.33
CA PRO A 100 20.81 22.61 0.82
C PRO A 100 21.92 21.69 0.25
N PRO A 101 23.07 22.22 -0.21
CA PRO A 101 24.08 21.41 -0.89
C PRO A 101 24.65 20.25 -0.06
N GLU A 102 24.82 20.46 1.24
CA GLU A 102 25.32 19.41 2.15
C GLU A 102 24.30 18.29 2.34
N PHE A 103 23.02 18.65 2.43
CA PHE A 103 21.91 17.69 2.48
C PHE A 103 21.77 16.95 1.15
N GLU A 104 21.89 17.64 0.02
CA GLU A 104 21.79 17.02 -1.32
C GLU A 104 22.86 15.93 -1.51
N ALA A 105 24.11 16.18 -1.09
CA ALA A 105 25.17 15.20 -1.18
C ALA A 105 24.90 13.94 -0.32
N ASP A 106 24.38 14.15 0.89
CA ASP A 106 24.03 13.06 1.80
C ASP A 106 22.78 12.29 1.35
N LEU A 107 21.78 12.98 0.81
CA LEU A 107 20.59 12.37 0.22
C LEU A 107 20.98 11.52 -0.99
N ALA A 108 21.82 12.03 -1.89
CA ALA A 108 22.29 11.28 -3.04
C ALA A 108 23.02 9.97 -2.67
N ALA A 109 23.67 9.94 -1.49
CA ALA A 109 24.31 8.72 -0.98
C ALA A 109 23.32 7.72 -0.35
N ALA A 110 22.17 8.20 0.13
CA ALA A 110 21.10 7.37 0.70
C ALA A 110 20.11 6.86 -0.36
N CYS A 111 20.03 7.51 -1.52
CA CYS A 111 19.15 7.09 -2.59
C CYS A 111 19.52 5.69 -3.13
N PHE A 112 18.55 4.79 -3.24
CA PHE A 112 18.75 3.44 -3.78
C PHE A 112 18.61 3.37 -5.31
N ALA A 113 17.87 4.33 -5.88
CA ALA A 113 17.72 4.59 -7.31
C ALA A 113 17.77 6.10 -7.53
N ASP A 114 17.77 6.59 -8.79
CA ASP A 114 17.88 8.02 -9.06
C ASP A 114 16.82 8.80 -8.27
N ARG A 115 17.28 9.50 -7.22
CA ARG A 115 16.48 10.37 -6.33
C ARG A 115 15.42 9.70 -5.47
N LEU A 116 15.38 8.36 -5.47
CA LEU A 116 14.44 7.59 -4.65
C LEU A 116 15.09 7.19 -3.34
N VAL A 117 14.42 7.50 -2.23
CA VAL A 117 14.89 7.20 -0.87
C VAL A 117 13.75 6.62 -0.04
N LEU A 118 14.05 5.67 0.85
CA LEU A 118 13.09 5.17 1.82
C LEU A 118 12.92 6.18 2.96
N GLY A 119 11.72 6.28 3.54
CA GLY A 119 11.48 7.18 4.66
C GLY A 119 12.38 6.89 5.88
N GLY A 120 12.68 5.61 6.14
CA GLY A 120 13.59 5.17 7.19
C GLY A 120 15.00 5.74 7.04
N ASP A 121 15.50 5.80 5.80
CA ASP A 121 16.79 6.39 5.48
C ASP A 121 16.76 7.92 5.50
N LEU A 122 15.61 8.53 5.24
CA LEU A 122 15.44 9.98 5.31
C LEU A 122 15.49 10.51 6.75
N ALA A 123 14.93 9.79 7.72
CA ALA A 123 14.86 10.22 9.12
C ALA A 123 16.22 10.64 9.74
N PRO A 124 17.31 9.84 9.63
CA PRO A 124 18.63 10.22 10.15
C PRO A 124 19.24 11.40 9.38
N LEU A 125 18.92 11.58 8.09
CA LEU A 125 19.40 12.72 7.30
C LEU A 125 18.80 14.02 7.80
N LEU A 126 17.48 14.08 7.96
CA LEU A 126 16.79 15.28 8.47
C LEU A 126 17.32 15.69 9.84
N ALA A 127 17.48 14.70 10.74
CA ALA A 127 18.02 14.94 12.08
C ALA A 127 19.47 15.45 12.07
N ARG A 128 20.31 14.94 11.15
CA ARG A 128 21.72 15.35 11.04
C ARG A 128 21.87 16.78 10.53
N HIS A 129 20.96 17.22 9.66
CA HIS A 129 20.98 18.55 9.04
C HIS A 129 20.07 19.58 9.74
N ASP A 130 19.41 19.20 10.83
CA ASP A 130 18.44 20.03 11.56
C ASP A 130 17.33 20.60 10.65
N LEU A 131 16.83 19.78 9.73
CA LEU A 131 15.80 20.15 8.77
C LEU A 131 14.42 19.68 9.23
N ALA A 132 13.44 20.57 9.16
CA ALA A 132 12.03 20.28 9.35
C ALA A 132 11.29 20.17 8.01
N ALA A 133 10.05 19.68 8.06
CA ALA A 133 9.16 19.57 6.90
C ALA A 133 9.02 20.89 6.12
N SER A 134 9.01 22.02 6.83
CA SER A 134 8.91 23.36 6.24
C SER A 134 10.11 23.75 5.40
N ASP A 135 11.30 23.23 5.72
CA ASP A 135 12.56 23.55 5.03
C ASP A 135 12.68 22.79 3.71
N LEU A 136 11.92 21.70 3.57
CA LEU A 136 11.88 20.84 2.39
C LEU A 136 10.61 21.03 1.55
N ARG A 137 9.87 22.12 1.78
CA ARG A 137 8.62 22.39 1.05
C ARG A 137 8.86 22.32 -0.46
N ASP A 138 7.99 21.61 -1.16
CA ASP A 138 7.99 21.45 -2.62
C ASP A 138 9.23 20.73 -3.19
N THR A 139 10.12 20.19 -2.35
CA THR A 139 11.33 19.48 -2.79
C THR A 139 11.19 17.96 -2.83
N TRP A 140 10.05 17.42 -2.40
CA TRP A 140 9.81 15.98 -2.37
C TRP A 140 8.34 15.65 -2.62
N THR A 141 8.11 14.37 -2.95
CA THR A 141 6.79 13.75 -3.02
C THR A 141 6.92 12.28 -2.62
N VAL A 142 5.89 11.71 -2.01
CA VAL A 142 5.79 10.25 -1.86
C VAL A 142 5.30 9.69 -3.19
N CYS A 143 6.14 8.89 -3.85
CA CYS A 143 5.82 8.30 -5.16
C CYS A 143 5.29 6.86 -5.03
N TYR A 144 5.69 6.14 -3.98
CA TYR A 144 5.15 4.82 -3.65
C TYR A 144 4.73 4.79 -2.17
N PRO A 145 3.52 5.30 -1.85
CA PRO A 145 2.93 5.24 -0.53
C PRO A 145 2.63 3.78 -0.15
N ARG A 146 3.29 3.27 0.88
CA ARG A 146 3.11 1.90 1.35
C ARG A 146 2.10 1.86 2.49
N LEU A 147 1.11 0.98 2.39
CA LEU A 147 0.16 0.72 3.47
C LEU A 147 0.81 -0.15 4.58
N VAL A 148 0.38 0.08 5.82
CA VAL A 148 0.88 -0.69 6.99
C VAL A 148 0.54 -2.17 6.81
N SER A 149 1.58 -3.01 6.83
CA SER A 149 1.46 -4.48 6.72
C SER A 149 2.62 -5.19 7.41
N ASP A 150 2.44 -6.47 7.76
CA ASP A 150 3.44 -7.31 8.45
C ASP A 150 4.53 -7.87 7.52
N GLY A 151 4.44 -7.61 6.22
CA GLY A 151 5.40 -8.07 5.22
C GLY A 151 5.07 -9.44 4.61
N THR A 152 4.02 -10.13 5.06
CA THR A 152 3.56 -11.39 4.45
C THR A 152 2.61 -11.13 3.29
N LEU A 153 2.54 -12.06 2.34
CA LEU A 153 1.56 -11.97 1.24
C LEU A 153 0.12 -11.96 1.75
N PHE A 154 -0.18 -12.74 2.79
CA PHE A 154 -1.51 -12.77 3.40
C PHE A 154 -1.93 -11.37 3.88
N ASP A 155 -1.04 -10.68 4.59
CA ASP A 155 -1.36 -9.37 5.15
C ASP A 155 -1.38 -8.28 4.08
N ALA A 156 -0.50 -8.37 3.08
CA ALA A 156 -0.55 -7.46 1.93
C ALA A 156 -1.89 -7.57 1.17
N MET A 157 -2.34 -8.79 0.87
CA MET A 157 -3.66 -9.02 0.26
C MET A 157 -4.79 -8.49 1.14
N ARG A 158 -4.75 -8.77 2.45
CA ARG A 158 -5.74 -8.27 3.42
C ARG A 158 -5.85 -6.75 3.40
N VAL A 159 -4.71 -6.05 3.42
CA VAL A 159 -4.65 -4.59 3.42
C VAL A 159 -5.09 -4.02 2.08
N ALA A 160 -4.73 -4.65 0.95
CA ALA A 160 -5.17 -4.23 -0.39
C ALA A 160 -6.69 -4.30 -0.55
N THR A 161 -7.33 -5.27 0.10
CA THR A 161 -8.78 -5.42 0.10
C THR A 161 -9.45 -4.83 1.33
N ALA A 162 -8.79 -3.92 2.07
CA ALA A 162 -9.36 -3.23 3.24
C ALA A 162 -10.00 -4.13 4.31
N LEU A 163 -9.53 -5.38 4.46
CA LEU A 163 -10.05 -6.34 5.43
C LEU A 163 -9.33 -6.17 6.77
N GLY A 164 -10.06 -6.25 7.88
CA GLY A 164 -9.49 -6.23 9.23
C GLY A 164 -9.19 -7.61 9.80
N THR A 165 -9.05 -7.68 11.12
CA THR A 165 -8.62 -8.89 11.83
C THR A 165 -9.74 -9.87 12.16
N GLY A 166 -10.99 -9.49 11.92
CA GLY A 166 -12.18 -10.30 12.15
C GLY A 166 -13.33 -9.92 11.20
N PRO A 167 -14.39 -10.75 11.12
CA PRO A 167 -15.52 -10.53 10.22
C PRO A 167 -16.28 -9.22 10.48
N GLU A 168 -16.19 -8.65 11.67
CA GLU A 168 -16.75 -7.34 12.02
C GLU A 168 -16.12 -6.16 11.26
N SER A 169 -14.98 -6.38 10.61
CA SER A 169 -14.32 -5.40 9.76
C SER A 169 -14.85 -5.35 8.32
N LEU A 170 -15.76 -6.26 7.97
CA LEU A 170 -16.34 -6.29 6.64
C LEU A 170 -17.12 -5.01 6.38
N ILE A 171 -16.72 -4.31 5.33
CA ILE A 171 -17.43 -3.15 4.81
C ILE A 171 -18.64 -3.65 4.01
N PRO A 172 -19.87 -3.15 4.27
CA PRO A 172 -21.09 -3.59 3.60
C PRO A 172 -21.23 -2.93 2.22
N PHE A 173 -20.35 -3.30 1.29
CA PHE A 173 -20.41 -2.79 -0.07
C PHE A 173 -21.66 -3.30 -0.80
N GLU A 174 -22.24 -2.43 -1.62
CA GLU A 174 -23.32 -2.75 -2.55
C GLU A 174 -22.76 -2.65 -3.97
N ALA A 175 -22.00 -3.67 -4.39
CA ALA A 175 -21.43 -3.76 -5.74
C ALA A 175 -21.57 -5.19 -6.28
N GLU A 176 -21.83 -5.29 -7.58
CA GLU A 176 -21.88 -6.57 -8.27
C GLU A 176 -20.52 -6.88 -8.91
N ALA A 177 -19.93 -8.04 -8.57
CA ALA A 177 -18.68 -8.47 -9.20
C ALA A 177 -18.89 -8.69 -10.70
N ALA A 178 -17.84 -8.53 -11.50
CA ALA A 178 -17.85 -8.95 -12.90
C ALA A 178 -18.15 -10.46 -13.02
N GLU A 179 -18.77 -10.87 -14.13
CA GLU A 179 -19.33 -12.22 -14.33
C GLU A 179 -18.34 -13.35 -13.96
N GLU A 180 -17.07 -13.21 -14.34
CA GLU A 180 -16.03 -14.21 -14.03
C GLU A 180 -15.76 -14.38 -12.53
N TRP A 181 -15.95 -13.32 -11.75
CA TRP A 181 -15.73 -13.31 -10.30
C TRP A 181 -16.97 -13.73 -9.53
N GLN A 182 -18.17 -13.52 -10.05
CA GLN A 182 -19.40 -14.00 -9.41
C GLN A 182 -19.36 -15.51 -9.20
N GLU A 183 -18.98 -16.27 -10.23
CA GLU A 183 -18.84 -17.73 -10.11
C GLU A 183 -17.68 -18.11 -9.19
N ALA A 184 -16.53 -17.45 -9.33
CA ALA A 184 -15.34 -17.76 -8.54
C ALA A 184 -15.54 -17.51 -7.03
N LEU A 185 -16.30 -16.50 -6.65
CA LEU A 185 -16.56 -16.12 -5.25
C LEU A 185 -17.79 -16.82 -4.65
N ALA A 186 -18.62 -17.51 -5.45
CA ALA A 186 -19.93 -18.03 -5.04
C ALA A 186 -19.89 -18.97 -3.82
N ASP A 187 -18.80 -19.72 -3.66
CA ASP A 187 -18.62 -20.70 -2.58
C ASP A 187 -17.99 -20.11 -1.30
N LEU A 188 -17.62 -18.82 -1.32
CA LEU A 188 -17.05 -18.18 -0.14
C LEU A 188 -18.09 -18.00 0.97
N THR A 189 -17.63 -18.17 2.19
CA THR A 189 -18.41 -17.92 3.40
C THR A 189 -17.61 -17.01 4.34
N PRO A 190 -18.26 -16.07 5.03
CA PRO A 190 -19.71 -15.81 5.01
C PRO A 190 -20.15 -14.97 3.79
N PRO A 191 -21.46 -14.87 3.46
CA PRO A 191 -21.96 -14.07 2.33
C PRO A 191 -21.52 -12.61 2.36
N GLU A 192 -21.30 -12.05 3.54
CA GLU A 192 -20.79 -10.69 3.74
C GLU A 192 -19.35 -10.55 3.20
N LEU A 193 -18.53 -11.62 3.25
CA LEU A 193 -17.20 -11.63 2.62
C LEU A 193 -17.31 -11.65 1.09
N VAL A 194 -18.31 -12.35 0.54
CA VAL A 194 -18.59 -12.31 -0.91
C VAL A 194 -18.94 -10.89 -1.32
N ALA A 195 -19.91 -10.26 -0.65
CA ALA A 195 -20.33 -8.88 -0.95
C ALA A 195 -19.16 -7.89 -0.86
N HIS A 196 -18.32 -8.05 0.16
CA HIS A 196 -17.12 -7.23 0.32
C HIS A 196 -16.13 -7.40 -0.84
N LEU A 197 -15.79 -8.64 -1.20
CA LEU A 197 -14.84 -8.92 -2.28
C LEU A 197 -15.41 -8.62 -3.67
N SER A 198 -16.73 -8.64 -3.85
CA SER A 198 -17.37 -8.23 -5.10
C SER A 198 -17.02 -6.80 -5.47
N PHE A 199 -16.93 -5.90 -4.49
CA PHE A 199 -16.47 -4.52 -4.71
C PHE A 199 -15.04 -4.46 -5.28
N PHE A 200 -14.18 -5.40 -4.92
CA PHE A 200 -12.81 -5.48 -5.41
C PHE A 200 -12.67 -6.26 -6.73
N CYS A 201 -13.78 -6.71 -7.30
CA CYS A 201 -13.81 -7.56 -8.48
C CYS A 201 -14.84 -7.07 -9.52
N THR A 202 -15.07 -5.76 -9.61
CA THR A 202 -16.00 -5.16 -10.58
C THR A 202 -15.29 -4.88 -11.91
N ASP A 203 -15.98 -4.21 -12.84
CA ASP A 203 -15.41 -3.63 -14.06
C ASP A 203 -14.90 -2.20 -13.87
N GLY A 204 -14.88 -1.69 -12.63
CA GLY A 204 -14.31 -0.40 -12.26
C GLY A 204 -15.31 0.75 -12.12
N ASP A 205 -16.58 0.56 -12.51
CA ASP A 205 -17.60 1.63 -12.46
C ASP A 205 -18.18 1.81 -11.05
N GLU A 206 -18.46 0.71 -10.35
CA GLU A 206 -19.08 0.68 -9.01
C GLU A 206 -18.09 0.25 -7.90
N GLY A 207 -16.83 0.00 -8.27
CA GLY A 207 -15.80 -0.52 -7.38
C GLY A 207 -14.44 -0.59 -8.06
N LEU A 208 -13.64 -1.59 -7.72
CA LEU A 208 -12.30 -1.79 -8.24
C LEU A 208 -12.24 -2.98 -9.19
N MET A 209 -11.52 -2.79 -10.29
CA MET A 209 -11.14 -3.85 -11.21
C MET A 209 -9.98 -4.64 -10.64
N TYR A 210 -10.10 -5.96 -10.49
CA TYR A 210 -8.96 -6.80 -10.19
C TYR A 210 -8.20 -7.17 -11.47
N LEU A 211 -7.07 -6.51 -11.68
CA LEU A 211 -6.24 -6.60 -12.89
C LEU A 211 -5.14 -7.67 -12.80
N ARG A 212 -5.13 -8.49 -11.74
CA ARG A 212 -4.10 -9.52 -11.51
C ARG A 212 -2.70 -8.90 -11.55
N THR A 213 -1.83 -9.30 -12.47
CA THR A 213 -0.48 -8.76 -12.63
C THR A 213 -0.37 -7.71 -13.73
N GLU A 214 -1.50 -7.18 -14.23
CA GLU A 214 -1.52 -6.12 -15.22
C GLU A 214 -1.68 -4.75 -14.55
N ARG A 215 -0.98 -3.73 -15.08
CA ARG A 215 -0.99 -2.37 -14.54
C ARG A 215 -0.79 -1.31 -15.63
N SER A 216 -1.68 -0.33 -15.65
CA SER A 216 -1.72 0.77 -16.63
C SER A 216 -0.50 1.69 -16.56
N GLY A 217 0.13 1.80 -15.38
CA GLY A 217 1.30 2.65 -15.10
C GLY A 217 2.67 1.99 -15.23
N GLY A 218 2.76 0.76 -15.76
CA GLY A 218 4.01 -0.01 -15.85
C GLY A 218 4.39 -0.75 -14.56
N ASP A 219 5.50 -1.48 -14.60
CA ASP A 219 5.90 -2.35 -13.49
C ASP A 219 6.46 -1.54 -12.30
N LEU A 220 5.83 -1.69 -11.13
CA LEU A 220 6.17 -0.96 -9.92
C LEU A 220 7.57 -1.37 -9.42
N LEU A 221 8.55 -0.46 -9.57
CA LEU A 221 9.94 -0.64 -9.12
C LEU A 221 10.62 -1.93 -9.64
N ALA A 222 10.25 -2.40 -10.84
CA ALA A 222 10.81 -3.64 -11.40
C ALA A 222 12.34 -3.59 -11.55
N ASP A 223 12.90 -2.42 -11.90
CA ASP A 223 14.35 -2.21 -12.00
C ASP A 223 15.07 -2.43 -10.65
N GLU A 224 14.35 -2.32 -9.54
CA GLU A 224 14.85 -2.59 -8.19
C GLU A 224 14.52 -4.01 -7.69
N GLY A 225 14.08 -4.89 -8.60
CA GLY A 225 13.81 -6.30 -8.32
C GLY A 225 12.44 -6.59 -7.73
N CYS A 226 11.52 -5.61 -7.73
CA CYS A 226 10.13 -5.84 -7.34
C CYS A 226 9.39 -6.69 -8.37
N THR A 227 8.38 -7.43 -7.91
CA THR A 227 7.48 -8.20 -8.78
C THR A 227 6.03 -7.97 -8.37
N LEU A 228 5.21 -7.50 -9.31
CA LEU A 228 3.78 -7.32 -9.10
C LEU A 228 3.09 -8.68 -8.92
N ILE A 229 2.28 -8.81 -7.87
CA ILE A 229 1.56 -10.03 -7.52
C ILE A 229 0.07 -9.88 -7.81
N ALA A 230 -0.50 -8.73 -7.46
CA ALA A 230 -1.91 -8.42 -7.62
C ALA A 230 -2.09 -6.89 -7.74
N ASN A 231 -3.04 -6.44 -8.56
CA ASN A 231 -3.30 -5.03 -8.83
C ASN A 231 -4.81 -4.78 -8.91
N TRP A 232 -5.23 -3.66 -8.34
CA TRP A 232 -6.58 -3.12 -8.41
C TRP A 232 -6.56 -1.69 -8.90
N GLU A 233 -7.54 -1.32 -9.72
CA GLU A 233 -7.71 0.03 -10.25
C GLU A 233 -9.20 0.38 -10.33
N GLU A 234 -9.57 1.58 -9.88
CA GLU A 234 -10.89 2.16 -10.11
C GLU A 234 -10.98 2.65 -11.57
N GLY A 235 -12.17 2.64 -12.18
CA GLY A 235 -12.33 2.87 -13.63
C GLY A 235 -11.83 4.24 -14.13
N GLN A 236 -11.76 5.25 -13.26
CA GLN A 236 -11.22 6.58 -13.53
C GLN A 236 -9.79 6.77 -13.03
N GLY A 237 -9.14 5.73 -12.52
CA GLY A 237 -7.77 5.73 -12.01
C GLY A 237 -7.60 6.59 -10.76
N GLN A 238 -8.67 6.81 -9.97
CA GLN A 238 -8.59 7.62 -8.75
C GLN A 238 -7.94 6.85 -7.61
N VAL A 239 -8.23 5.56 -7.51
CA VAL A 239 -7.70 4.66 -6.48
C VAL A 239 -7.07 3.46 -7.14
N GLU A 240 -5.86 3.12 -6.70
CA GLU A 240 -5.17 1.91 -7.10
C GLU A 240 -4.54 1.22 -5.89
N PHE A 241 -4.50 -0.11 -5.92
CA PHE A 241 -3.74 -0.91 -4.97
C PHE A 241 -2.84 -1.88 -5.71
N ALA A 242 -1.58 -1.96 -5.32
CA ALA A 242 -0.63 -2.92 -5.89
C ALA A 242 0.03 -3.74 -4.78
N VAL A 243 -0.20 -5.05 -4.79
CA VAL A 243 0.53 -6.01 -3.96
C VAL A 243 1.77 -6.46 -4.70
N VAL A 244 2.93 -6.25 -4.08
CA VAL A 244 4.24 -6.41 -4.70
C VAL A 244 5.12 -7.27 -3.80
N ARG A 245 5.82 -8.24 -4.40
CA ARG A 245 6.99 -8.86 -3.78
C ARG A 245 8.16 -7.88 -3.90
N LEU A 246 8.72 -7.47 -2.78
CA LEU A 246 9.80 -6.48 -2.75
C LEU A 246 11.16 -7.10 -3.16
N GLY A 247 11.96 -6.32 -3.89
CA GLY A 247 13.37 -6.61 -4.11
C GLY A 247 14.22 -6.36 -2.86
N GLU A 248 15.41 -6.98 -2.78
CA GLU A 248 16.28 -6.97 -1.58
C GLU A 248 16.58 -5.56 -1.04
N ARG A 249 16.74 -4.57 -1.92
CA ARG A 249 17.05 -3.19 -1.51
C ARG A 249 15.93 -2.51 -0.72
N LEU A 250 14.69 -2.94 -0.94
CA LEU A 250 13.50 -2.36 -0.30
C LEU A 250 13.09 -3.11 0.97
N THR A 251 13.83 -4.15 1.35
CA THR A 251 13.58 -4.95 2.57
C THR A 251 14.57 -4.66 3.69
N THR A 252 15.70 -3.99 3.41
CA THR A 252 16.82 -3.79 4.35
C THR A 252 16.84 -2.45 5.10
N GLY A 253 15.76 -1.67 5.07
CA GLY A 253 15.63 -0.38 5.79
C GLY A 253 15.20 -0.52 7.25
#